data_AF-A0A399R7W7-F1
#
_entry.id   AF-A0A399R7W7-F1
#
_cell.length_a   1.000
_cell.length_b   1.000
_cell.length_c   1.000
_cell.angle_alpha   90.00
_cell.angle_beta   90.00
_cell.angle_gamma   90.00
#
_symmetry.space_group_name_H-M   'P 1'
#
loop_
_entity.id
_entity.type
_entity.pdbx_description
1 polymer ?
#
loop_
_entity_poly.entity_id
_entity_poly.type
_entity_poly.pdbx_seq_one_letter_code
_entity_poly.pdbx_strand_id
1 'polypeptide(L)'
;MEERKRKLQFRASRRGFREMDLIMGQFAQQKIDAMSETDLDEFERLLATPDWEVYAWIIGNKPVPPNYAGPVLDQLLGFRYDARAL
;
A
#
# COMPACT_ATOMS: atom_id res chain seq x y z
N MET A 1 -4.51 15.74 -10.09
CA MET A 1 -4.12 15.31 -8.72
C MET A 1 -5.22 14.49 -8.06
N GLU A 2 -6.40 15.06 -7.80
CA GLU A 2 -7.58 14.37 -7.22
C GLU A 2 -7.97 13.07 -7.97
N GLU A 3 -8.02 13.11 -9.30
CA GLU A 3 -8.39 11.93 -10.10
C GLU A 3 -7.36 10.78 -9.98
N ARG A 4 -6.06 11.12 -9.92
CA ARG A 4 -4.99 10.11 -9.73
C ARG A 4 -5.12 9.43 -8.37
N LYS A 5 -5.32 10.23 -7.31
CA LYS A 5 -5.56 9.70 -5.95
C LYS A 5 -6.77 8.77 -5.92
N ARG A 6 -7.90 9.18 -6.51
CA ARG A 6 -9.11 8.35 -6.57
C ARG A 6 -8.90 7.03 -7.30
N LYS A 7 -8.17 7.05 -8.43
CA LYS A 7 -7.82 5.82 -9.19
C LYS A 7 -6.94 4.89 -8.36
N LEU A 8 -5.91 5.43 -7.70
CA LEU A 8 -5.00 4.65 -6.86
C LEU A 8 -5.71 4.06 -5.62
N GLN A 9 -6.58 4.84 -4.97
CA GLN A 9 -7.40 4.36 -3.86
C GLN A 9 -8.32 3.20 -4.28
N PHE A 10 -8.94 3.31 -5.45
CA PHE A 10 -9.78 2.23 -5.99
C PHE A 10 -8.96 0.98 -6.35
N ARG A 11 -7.75 1.14 -6.88
CA ARG A 11 -6.84 0.00 -7.14
C ARG A 11 -6.33 -0.63 -5.85
N ALA A 12 -6.19 0.14 -4.77
CA ALA A 12 -5.78 -0.35 -3.46
C ALA A 12 -6.87 -1.19 -2.77
N SER A 13 -8.15 -0.94 -3.07
CA SER A 13 -9.29 -1.69 -2.53
C SER A 13 -9.75 -2.88 -3.38
N ARG A 14 -9.05 -3.19 -4.48
CA ARG A 14 -9.33 -4.32 -5.38
C ARG A 14 -8.07 -5.11 -5.69
N ARG A 15 -7.61 -5.87 -4.71
CA ARG A 15 -6.44 -6.75 -4.68
C ARG A 15 -6.87 -8.21 -4.78
N GLY A 16 -5.89 -9.10 -4.91
CA GLY A 16 -6.12 -10.52 -5.16
C GLY A 16 -6.71 -11.31 -3.99
N PHE A 17 -6.63 -10.80 -2.76
CA PHE A 17 -7.20 -11.44 -1.57
C PHE A 17 -7.55 -10.45 -0.48
N ARG A 18 -8.50 -10.87 0.38
CA ARG A 18 -9.17 -10.01 1.36
C ARG A 18 -8.23 -9.28 2.32
N GLU A 19 -7.18 -9.94 2.81
CA GLU A 19 -6.24 -9.28 3.74
C GLU A 19 -5.50 -8.13 3.05
N MET A 20 -5.11 -8.32 1.80
CA MET A 20 -4.43 -7.28 1.03
C MET A 20 -5.37 -6.12 0.69
N ASP A 21 -6.63 -6.40 0.36
CA ASP A 21 -7.67 -5.38 0.16
C ASP A 21 -7.82 -4.49 1.39
N LEU A 22 -7.85 -5.13 2.57
CA LEU A 22 -8.05 -4.43 3.84
C LEU A 22 -6.83 -3.57 4.19
N ILE A 23 -5.62 -4.14 4.13
CA ILE A 23 -4.38 -3.43 4.46
C ILE A 23 -4.15 -2.27 3.50
N MET A 24 -4.12 -2.54 2.18
CA MET A 24 -3.85 -1.50 1.17
C MET A 24 -4.99 -0.49 1.08
N GLY A 25 -6.23 -0.94 1.17
CA GLY A 25 -7.40 -0.07 1.11
C GLY A 25 -7.46 0.90 2.28
N GLN A 26 -7.25 0.43 3.51
CA GLN A 26 -7.20 1.31 4.68
C GLN A 26 -6.00 2.24 4.66
N PHE A 27 -4.82 1.73 4.28
CA PHE A 27 -3.63 2.56 4.12
C PHE A 27 -3.86 3.69 3.12
N ALA A 28 -4.40 3.38 1.93
CA ALA A 28 -4.72 4.37 0.93
C ALA A 28 -5.73 5.40 1.46
N GLN A 29 -6.81 4.95 2.12
CA GLN A 29 -7.82 5.86 2.67
C GLN A 29 -7.25 6.85 3.70
N GLN A 30 -6.27 6.43 4.51
CA GLN A 30 -5.70 7.29 5.55
C GLN A 30 -4.53 8.16 5.07
N LYS A 31 -3.78 7.70 4.06
CA LYS A 31 -2.49 8.33 3.69
C LYS A 31 -2.51 9.02 2.34
N ILE A 32 -3.36 8.62 1.40
CA ILE A 32 -3.30 9.08 0.00
C ILE A 32 -3.52 10.59 -0.16
N ASP A 33 -4.26 11.22 0.74
CA ASP A 33 -4.51 12.66 0.72
C ASP A 33 -3.26 13.47 1.05
N ALA A 34 -2.42 12.95 1.95
CA ALA A 34 -1.18 13.57 2.40
C ALA A 34 0.05 13.23 1.53
N MET A 35 -0.09 12.29 0.60
CA MET A 35 1.00 11.87 -0.30
C MET A 35 1.38 12.98 -1.30
N SER A 36 2.68 13.22 -1.43
CA SER A 36 3.27 14.04 -2.50
C SER A 36 3.21 13.32 -3.86
N GLU A 37 3.57 14.00 -4.95
CA GLU A 37 3.66 13.35 -6.27
C GLU A 37 4.62 12.16 -6.27
N THR A 38 5.78 12.31 -5.64
CA THR A 38 6.78 11.24 -5.51
C THR A 38 6.23 10.05 -4.71
N ASP A 39 5.48 10.32 -3.63
CA ASP A 39 4.83 9.27 -2.85
C ASP A 39 3.75 8.54 -3.67
N LEU A 40 2.97 9.26 -4.49
CA LEU A 40 1.98 8.65 -5.37
C LEU A 40 2.64 7.75 -6.42
N ASP A 41 3.81 8.13 -6.93
CA ASP A 41 4.61 7.30 -7.85
C ASP A 41 5.20 6.05 -7.16
N GLU A 42 5.63 6.15 -5.90
CA GLU A 42 5.99 4.97 -5.10
C GLU A 42 4.79 4.06 -4.86
N PHE A 43 3.65 4.64 -4.45
CA PHE A 43 2.44 3.89 -4.18
C PHE A 43 1.92 3.17 -5.43
N GLU A 44 1.97 3.82 -6.60
CA GLU A 44 1.61 3.21 -7.87
C GLU A 44 2.51 2.01 -8.23
N ARG A 45 3.82 2.11 -7.97
CA ARG A 45 4.77 0.99 -8.13
C ARG A 45 4.45 -0.17 -7.19
N LEU A 46 4.10 0.11 -5.94
CA LEU A 46 3.65 -0.92 -4.98
C LEU A 46 2.37 -1.60 -5.46
N LEU A 47 1.39 -0.82 -5.96
CA LEU A 47 0.14 -1.38 -6.48
C LEU A 47 0.32 -2.20 -7.76
N ALA A 48 1.34 -1.91 -8.56
CA ALA A 48 1.71 -2.68 -9.75
C ALA A 48 2.48 -3.98 -9.43
N THR A 49 2.97 -4.12 -8.19
CA THR A 49 3.68 -5.31 -7.72
C THR A 49 2.68 -6.40 -7.34
N PRO A 50 2.98 -7.69 -7.58
CA PRO A 50 2.11 -8.79 -7.18
C PRO A 50 1.78 -8.77 -5.68
N ASP A 51 0.51 -9.02 -5.36
CA ASP A 51 0.00 -8.92 -3.99
C ASP A 51 0.76 -9.77 -2.99
N TRP A 52 1.13 -10.99 -3.38
CA TRP A 52 1.86 -11.93 -2.54
C TRP A 52 3.28 -11.47 -2.20
N GLU A 53 3.92 -10.68 -3.08
CA GLU A 53 5.26 -10.12 -2.81
C GLU A 53 5.17 -9.01 -1.78
N VAL A 54 4.27 -8.05 -2.01
CA VAL A 54 4.08 -6.92 -1.09
C VAL A 54 3.62 -7.43 0.28
N TYR A 55 2.70 -8.40 0.30
CA TYR A 55 2.27 -9.04 1.54
C TYR A 55 3.42 -9.74 2.27
N ALA A 56 4.31 -10.45 1.56
CA ALA A 56 5.48 -11.08 2.16
C ALA A 56 6.44 -10.07 2.83
N TRP A 57 6.53 -8.83 2.32
CA TRP A 57 7.26 -7.74 2.96
C TRP A 57 6.53 -7.24 4.21
N ILE A 58 5.21 -7.05 4.13
CA ILE A 58 4.36 -6.58 5.25
C ILE A 58 4.46 -7.53 6.46
N ILE A 59 4.40 -8.85 6.24
CA ILE A 59 4.51 -9.84 7.32
C ILE A 59 5.96 -10.14 7.73
N GLY A 60 6.96 -9.52 7.10
CA GLY A 60 8.37 -9.72 7.39
C GLY A 60 8.96 -11.07 6.96
N ASN A 61 8.28 -11.79 6.06
CA ASN A 61 8.75 -13.09 5.55
C ASN A 61 9.84 -12.93 4.47
N LYS A 62 9.92 -11.76 3.82
CA LYS A 62 10.98 -11.44 2.84
C LYS A 62 11.55 -10.04 3.09
N PRO A 63 12.86 -9.84 2.83
CA PRO A 63 13.44 -8.50 2.85
C PRO A 63 12.88 -7.65 1.69
N VAL A 64 12.73 -6.36 1.96
CA VAL A 64 12.36 -5.37 0.94
C VAL A 64 13.53 -5.18 -0.03
N PRO A 65 13.31 -5.33 -1.35
CA PRO A 65 14.34 -5.03 -2.34
C PRO A 65 14.70 -3.53 -2.33
N PRO A 66 15.97 -3.15 -2.56
CA PRO A 66 16.41 -1.75 -2.47
C PRO A 66 15.65 -0.78 -3.39
N ASN A 67 15.14 -1.25 -4.52
CA ASN A 67 14.36 -0.46 -5.48
C ASN A 67 12.92 -0.15 -5.01
N TYR A 68 12.46 -0.78 -3.93
CA TYR A 68 11.18 -0.51 -3.27
C TYR A 68 11.36 0.21 -1.93
N ALA A 69 12.59 0.37 -1.44
CA ALA A 69 12.86 1.13 -0.24
C ALA A 69 12.45 2.60 -0.47
N GLY A 70 11.54 3.09 0.35
CA GLY A 70 10.99 4.43 0.23
C GLY A 70 10.03 4.76 1.36
N PRO A 71 9.74 6.06 1.57
CA PRO A 71 8.89 6.55 2.64
C PRO A 71 7.48 5.96 2.63
N VAL A 72 6.93 5.61 1.46
CA VAL A 72 5.58 5.03 1.38
C VAL A 72 5.58 3.59 1.87
N LEU A 73 6.58 2.79 1.47
CA LEU A 73 6.69 1.42 1.93
C LEU A 73 7.02 1.36 3.42
N ASP A 74 7.89 2.23 3.94
CA ASP A 74 8.17 2.31 5.38
C ASP A 74 6.90 2.58 6.20
N GLN A 75 6.09 3.55 5.75
CA GLN A 75 4.79 3.83 6.35
C GLN A 75 3.82 2.64 6.26
N LEU A 76 3.85 1.89 5.16
CA LEU A 76 3.02 0.70 4.97
C LEU A 76 3.45 -0.45 5.89
N LEU A 77 4.76 -0.67 6.08
CA LEU A 77 5.29 -1.69 6.99
C LEU A 77 5.01 -1.34 8.46
N GLY A 78 5.05 -0.04 8.80
CA GLY A 78 4.65 0.46 10.11
C GLY A 78 3.13 0.51 10.33
N PHE A 79 2.33 0.32 9.27
CA PHE A 79 0.87 0.39 9.34
C PHE A 79 0.31 -0.85 10.02
N ARG A 80 0.00 -0.71 11.31
CA ARG A 80 -0.70 -1.75 12.06
C ARG A 80 -2.17 -1.76 11.66
N TYR A 81 -2.53 -2.74 10.84
CA TYR A 81 -3.93 -3.08 10.60
C TYR A 81 -4.49 -3.76 11.86
N ASP A 82 -5.50 -3.15 12.48
CA ASP A 82 -6.20 -3.76 13.61
C ASP A 82 -7.34 -4.65 13.07
N ALA A 83 -7.08 -5.97 13.03
CA ALA A 83 -8.04 -6.95 12.54
C ALA A 83 -9.30 -7.09 13.42
N ARG A 84 -9.36 -6.44 14.60
CA ARG A 84 -10.50 -6.50 15.52
C ARG A 84 -11.58 -5.44 15.27
N ALA A 85 -11.43 -4.60 14.24
CA ALA A 85 -12.41 -3.57 13.89
C ALA A 85 -13.59 -4.09 13.03
N LEU A 86 -13.86 -5.41 13.03
CA LEU A 86 -15.01 -6.04 12.38
C LEU A 86 -16.00 -6.58 13.41
#